data_AF-A0A1Y2DDL8-F1
#
_entry.id   AF-A0A1Y2DDL8-F1
#
_cell.length_a   1.000
_cell.length_b   1.000
_cell.length_c   1.000
_cell.angle_alpha   90.00
_cell.angle_beta   90.00
_cell.angle_gamma   90.00
#
_symmetry.space_group_name_H-M   'P 1'
#
loop_
_entity.id
_entity.type
_entity.pdbx_description
1 polymer ?
#
loop_
_entity_poly.entity_id
_entity_poly.type
_entity_poly.pdbx_seq_one_letter_code
_entity_poly.pdbx_strand_id
1 'polypeptide(L)'
;MKLIIKLIFLIIIIIWCKCKSEEINVINEDELIKTLSSHTSEELIINIKNIELKIQNNIKINEKIKNLSIIGTSKETSIITFSGEANGFIFQNTLQEISLHKITIYGDLNFIHNSNILILDVILNGAMNINENSINNESIQMDNFTYNSSKNLRTNCIQLHGNVEISNSSFYGSSFCKDSVLYYDGENLNSIKISNSYFNGMYQNNCLNLMNSASSNIIFSKFEKGKANINGG
;
A
#
# COMPACT_ATOMS: atom_id res chain seq x y z
N MET A 1 -7.05 -48.25 -8.79
CA MET A 1 -6.50 -47.87 -10.12
C MET A 1 -7.00 -46.48 -10.59
N LYS A 2 -8.32 -46.23 -10.71
CA LYS A 2 -8.86 -44.91 -11.14
C LYS A 2 -8.46 -43.72 -10.25
N LEU A 3 -8.30 -43.93 -8.94
CA LEU A 3 -7.87 -42.89 -7.99
C LEU A 3 -6.41 -42.46 -8.20
N ILE A 4 -5.53 -43.44 -8.47
CA ILE A 4 -4.09 -43.22 -8.70
C ILE A 4 -3.87 -42.43 -10.00
N ILE A 5 -4.63 -42.74 -11.05
CA ILE A 5 -4.57 -42.01 -12.33
C ILE A 5 -5.05 -40.56 -12.17
N LYS A 6 -6.10 -40.30 -11.38
CA LYS A 6 -6.55 -38.93 -11.06
C LYS A 6 -5.50 -38.14 -10.26
N LEU A 7 -4.83 -38.79 -9.32
CA LEU A 7 -3.77 -38.18 -8.51
C LEU A 7 -2.55 -37.78 -9.37
N ILE A 8 -2.15 -38.67 -10.30
CA ILE A 8 -1.06 -38.41 -11.25
C ILE A 8 -1.41 -37.22 -12.16
N PHE A 9 -2.65 -37.14 -12.67
CA PHE A 9 -3.10 -36.00 -13.46
C PHE A 9 -3.06 -34.67 -12.69
N LEU A 10 -3.49 -34.69 -11.42
CA LEU A 10 -3.45 -33.49 -10.56
C LEU A 10 -2.01 -33.03 -10.31
N ILE A 11 -1.09 -33.96 -10.05
CA ILE A 11 0.33 -33.66 -9.85
C ILE A 11 0.96 -33.11 -11.13
N ILE A 12 0.61 -33.66 -12.31
CA ILE A 12 1.08 -33.14 -13.61
C ILE A 12 0.57 -31.71 -13.85
N ILE A 13 -0.69 -31.43 -13.53
CA ILE A 13 -1.27 -30.07 -13.64
C ILE A 13 -0.53 -29.11 -12.71
N ILE A 14 -0.23 -29.49 -11.47
CA ILE A 14 0.52 -28.65 -10.51
C ILE A 14 1.96 -28.41 -10.99
N ILE A 15 2.63 -29.42 -11.56
CA ILE A 15 4.00 -29.30 -12.09
C ILE A 15 4.03 -28.43 -13.36
N TRP A 16 2.96 -28.44 -14.17
CA TRP A 16 2.83 -27.59 -15.36
C TRP A 16 2.34 -26.18 -15.04
N CYS A 17 1.69 -25.98 -13.90
CA CYS A 17 1.36 -24.66 -13.37
C CYS A 17 2.55 -24.07 -12.59
N LYS A 18 3.72 -24.01 -13.23
CA LYS A 18 4.77 -23.12 -12.77
C LYS A 18 4.31 -21.70 -13.05
N CYS A 19 3.68 -21.05 -12.08
CA CYS A 19 3.62 -19.59 -12.06
C CYS A 19 5.07 -19.10 -12.17
N LYS A 20 5.37 -18.45 -13.29
CA LYS A 20 6.70 -17.89 -13.54
C LYS A 20 6.78 -16.58 -12.76
N SER A 21 7.08 -16.66 -11.48
CA SER A 21 7.52 -15.47 -10.75
C SER A 21 8.91 -15.10 -11.24
N GLU A 22 9.08 -13.86 -11.70
CA GLU A 22 10.39 -13.33 -12.07
C GLU A 22 10.86 -12.38 -10.97
N GLU A 23 12.08 -12.63 -10.49
CA GLU A 23 12.72 -11.83 -9.45
C GLU A 23 13.84 -11.00 -10.09
N ILE A 24 13.74 -9.67 -9.97
CA ILE A 24 14.68 -8.74 -10.58
C ILE A 24 15.26 -7.83 -9.50
N ASN A 25 16.58 -7.69 -9.48
CA ASN A 25 17.26 -6.68 -8.67
C ASN A 25 17.39 -5.41 -9.50
N VAL A 26 16.96 -4.29 -8.93
CA VAL A 26 17.03 -2.97 -9.58
C VAL A 26 18.03 -2.12 -8.82
N ILE A 27 18.95 -1.48 -9.55
CA ILE A 27 19.97 -0.59 -8.96
C ILE A 27 19.85 0.88 -9.39
N ASN A 28 18.98 1.20 -10.35
CA ASN A 28 18.74 2.56 -10.83
C ASN A 28 17.31 2.74 -11.40
N GLU A 29 16.95 3.98 -11.70
CA GLU A 29 15.63 4.33 -12.27
C GLU A 29 15.38 3.70 -13.65
N ASP A 30 16.37 3.70 -14.54
CA ASP A 30 16.22 3.17 -15.90
C ASP A 30 15.89 1.67 -15.89
N GLU A 31 16.56 0.91 -15.02
CA GLU A 31 16.27 -0.51 -14.78
C GLU A 31 14.86 -0.69 -14.22
N LEU A 32 14.44 0.12 -13.25
CA LEU A 32 13.08 0.05 -12.70
C LEU A 32 12.02 0.26 -13.80
N ILE A 33 12.17 1.32 -14.58
CA ILE A 33 11.25 1.68 -15.66
C ILE A 33 11.25 0.59 -16.73
N LYS A 34 12.42 0.09 -17.12
CA LYS A 34 12.54 -0.98 -18.12
C LYS A 34 11.87 -2.25 -17.63
N THR A 35 12.10 -2.64 -16.38
CA THR A 35 11.48 -3.81 -15.75
C THR A 35 9.98 -3.68 -15.75
N LEU A 36 9.43 -2.56 -15.28
CA LEU A 36 7.98 -2.35 -15.21
C LEU A 36 7.29 -2.22 -16.58
N SER A 37 7.97 -1.67 -17.59
CA SER A 37 7.39 -1.45 -18.93
C SER A 37 7.46 -2.67 -19.83
N SER A 38 8.54 -3.46 -19.74
CA SER A 38 8.80 -4.59 -20.64
C SER A 38 8.42 -5.95 -20.06
N HIS A 39 7.95 -6.01 -18.81
CA HIS A 39 7.60 -7.28 -18.16
C HIS A 39 6.51 -8.03 -18.90
N THR A 40 6.67 -9.36 -18.96
CA THR A 40 5.71 -10.23 -19.66
C THR A 40 5.04 -11.26 -18.75
N SER A 41 5.54 -11.46 -17.54
CA SER A 41 4.89 -12.36 -16.57
C SER A 41 3.77 -11.66 -15.81
N GLU A 42 2.81 -12.44 -15.35
CA GLU A 42 1.74 -11.99 -14.47
C GLU A 42 2.26 -11.70 -13.05
N GLU A 43 3.38 -12.30 -12.65
CA GLU A 43 4.01 -12.13 -11.34
C GLU A 43 5.39 -11.48 -11.48
N LEU A 44 5.65 -10.44 -10.69
CA LEU A 44 6.91 -9.72 -10.66
C LEU A 44 7.34 -9.40 -9.23
N ILE A 45 8.58 -9.74 -8.89
CA ILE A 45 9.23 -9.35 -7.64
C ILE A 45 10.41 -8.43 -7.99
N ILE A 46 10.36 -7.19 -7.49
CA ILE A 46 11.41 -6.19 -7.63
C ILE A 46 12.13 -6.08 -6.29
N ASN A 47 13.44 -6.30 -6.30
CA ASN A 47 14.29 -6.12 -5.14
C ASN A 47 15.08 -4.83 -5.23
N ILE A 48 15.05 -4.05 -4.15
CA ILE A 48 15.84 -2.83 -3.96
C ILE A 48 16.79 -3.09 -2.80
N LYS A 49 18.08 -3.33 -3.09
CA LYS A 49 19.02 -3.85 -2.09
C LYS A 49 20.04 -2.81 -1.66
N ASN A 50 19.84 -2.22 -0.48
CA ASN A 50 20.79 -1.30 0.15
C ASN A 50 21.19 -0.09 -0.73
N ILE A 51 20.20 0.54 -1.34
CA ILE A 51 20.37 1.69 -2.23
C ILE A 51 19.26 2.73 -2.01
N GLU A 52 19.55 3.96 -2.41
CA GLU A 52 18.55 4.99 -2.66
C GLU A 52 18.29 5.09 -4.17
N LEU A 53 17.10 4.68 -4.61
CA LEU A 53 16.61 4.87 -5.98
C LEU A 53 15.98 6.25 -6.10
N LYS A 54 16.57 7.11 -6.92
CA LYS A 54 16.03 8.44 -7.23
C LYS A 54 15.24 8.36 -8.52
N ILE A 55 13.96 8.74 -8.47
CA ILE A 55 13.02 8.64 -9.57
C ILE A 55 12.52 10.04 -9.92
N GLN A 56 12.59 10.41 -11.19
CA GLN A 56 12.24 11.76 -11.62
C GLN A 56 10.74 11.98 -11.70
N ASN A 57 10.02 10.98 -12.24
CA ASN A 57 8.63 11.12 -12.62
C ASN A 57 7.73 10.06 -11.96
N ASN A 58 6.42 10.23 -12.13
CA ASN A 58 5.47 9.18 -11.77
C ASN A 58 5.81 7.86 -12.47
N ILE A 59 5.67 6.76 -11.73
CA ILE A 59 5.75 5.42 -12.29
C ILE A 59 4.34 4.85 -12.37
N LYS A 60 3.83 4.75 -13.60
CA LYS A 60 2.58 4.06 -13.90
C LYS A 60 2.89 2.60 -14.23
N ILE A 61 2.32 1.67 -13.47
CA ILE A 61 2.60 0.24 -13.65
C ILE A 61 1.62 -0.36 -14.67
N ASN A 62 2.17 -1.16 -15.59
CA ASN A 62 1.54 -1.64 -16.83
C ASN A 62 0.49 -2.75 -16.63
N GLU A 63 -0.34 -2.94 -17.65
CA GLU A 63 -1.54 -3.78 -17.71
C GLU A 63 -1.34 -5.30 -17.63
N LYS A 64 -0.09 -5.78 -17.78
CA LYS A 64 0.19 -7.23 -17.85
C LYS A 64 0.52 -7.87 -16.50
N ILE A 65 0.98 -7.07 -15.55
CA ILE A 65 1.35 -7.55 -14.23
C ILE A 65 0.07 -7.64 -13.41
N LYS A 66 -0.19 -8.82 -12.84
CA LYS A 66 -1.29 -9.04 -11.88
C LYS A 66 -0.79 -8.95 -10.44
N ASN A 67 0.39 -9.51 -10.17
CA ASN A 67 0.96 -9.57 -8.83
C ASN A 67 2.32 -8.88 -8.83
N LEU A 68 2.44 -7.81 -8.05
CA LEU A 68 3.68 -7.04 -7.92
C LEU A 68 4.13 -7.00 -6.47
N SER A 69 5.39 -7.40 -6.24
CA SER A 69 6.06 -7.19 -4.95
C SER A 69 7.26 -6.26 -5.14
N ILE A 70 7.37 -5.21 -4.33
CA ILE A 70 8.56 -4.35 -4.22
C ILE A 70 9.15 -4.56 -2.84
N ILE A 71 10.33 -5.17 -2.79
CA ILE A 71 10.95 -5.68 -1.56
C ILE A 71 12.31 -5.03 -1.35
N GLY A 72 12.47 -4.39 -0.19
CA GLY A 72 13.74 -3.88 0.28
C GLY A 72 14.49 -4.87 1.18
N THR A 73 15.74 -4.54 1.46
CA THR A 73 16.53 -5.25 2.49
C THR A 73 16.11 -4.80 3.88
N SER A 74 15.94 -3.48 4.07
CA SER A 74 15.41 -2.83 5.27
C SER A 74 14.88 -1.46 4.90
N LYS A 75 13.92 -0.92 5.64
CA LYS A 75 13.40 0.43 5.40
C LYS A 75 14.46 1.52 5.57
N GLU A 76 15.52 1.26 6.34
CA GLU A 76 16.63 2.17 6.59
C GLU A 76 17.61 2.24 5.40
N THR A 77 17.72 1.17 4.60
CA THR A 77 18.72 1.05 3.53
C THR A 77 18.14 0.94 2.13
N SER A 78 16.87 0.60 2.00
CA SER A 78 16.16 0.48 0.72
C SER A 78 15.18 1.63 0.57
N ILE A 79 15.62 2.69 -0.09
CA ILE A 79 14.92 3.97 -0.16
C ILE A 79 14.53 4.25 -1.61
N ILE A 80 13.30 4.70 -1.81
CA ILE A 80 12.79 5.19 -3.09
C ILE A 80 12.43 6.67 -2.91
N THR A 81 13.06 7.55 -3.68
CA THR A 81 12.85 8.99 -3.60
C THR A 81 12.36 9.53 -4.94
N PHE A 82 11.12 10.01 -4.97
CA PHE A 82 10.58 10.74 -6.13
C PHE A 82 10.94 12.23 -6.04
N SER A 83 11.40 12.83 -7.15
CA SER A 83 11.84 14.23 -7.14
C SER A 83 10.70 15.25 -7.13
N GLY A 84 9.51 14.88 -7.61
CA GLY A 84 8.33 15.74 -7.57
C GLY A 84 7.50 15.51 -6.30
N GLU A 85 7.00 16.59 -5.69
CA GLU A 85 6.29 16.49 -4.41
C GLU A 85 4.99 15.67 -4.46
N ALA A 86 4.39 15.54 -5.66
CA ALA A 86 3.21 14.72 -5.92
C ALA A 86 3.53 13.50 -6.79
N ASN A 87 4.81 13.24 -7.02
CA ASN A 87 5.23 12.09 -7.81
C ASN A 87 5.23 10.82 -6.96
N GLY A 88 4.96 9.70 -7.59
CA GLY A 88 4.82 8.44 -6.87
C GLY A 88 4.51 7.26 -7.77
N PHE A 89 4.09 6.17 -7.13
CA PHE A 89 3.59 4.99 -7.82
C PHE A 89 2.10 5.14 -8.10
N ILE A 90 1.72 4.81 -9.33
CA ILE A 90 0.33 4.72 -9.77
C ILE A 90 0.07 3.27 -10.19
N PHE A 91 -0.55 2.52 -9.29
CA PHE A 91 -0.96 1.14 -9.51
C PHE A 91 -2.30 1.14 -10.24
N GLN A 92 -2.32 0.58 -11.45
CA GLN A 92 -3.53 0.47 -12.27
C GLN A 92 -4.34 -0.77 -11.90
N ASN A 93 -5.60 -0.80 -12.34
CA ASN A 93 -6.61 -1.84 -12.07
C ASN A 93 -6.27 -3.25 -12.55
N THR A 94 -5.20 -3.40 -13.33
CA THR A 94 -4.72 -4.70 -13.80
C THR A 94 -3.97 -5.48 -12.71
N LEU A 95 -3.45 -4.77 -11.72
CA LEU A 95 -2.80 -5.36 -10.55
C LEU A 95 -3.87 -5.81 -9.55
N GLN A 96 -3.91 -7.12 -9.32
CA GLN A 96 -4.80 -7.73 -8.33
C GLN A 96 -4.13 -7.73 -6.96
N GLU A 97 -2.83 -8.06 -6.91
CA GLU A 97 -2.06 -8.16 -5.68
C GLU A 97 -0.85 -7.23 -5.72
N ILE A 98 -0.73 -6.38 -4.72
CA ILE A 98 0.38 -5.43 -4.57
C ILE A 98 0.96 -5.60 -3.18
N SER A 99 2.28 -5.72 -3.13
CA SER A 99 3.02 -6.01 -1.91
C SER A 99 4.22 -5.06 -1.82
N LEU A 100 4.31 -4.30 -0.72
CA LEU A 100 5.40 -3.38 -0.41
C LEU A 100 6.06 -3.78 0.91
N HIS A 101 7.36 -4.10 0.90
CA HIS A 101 8.03 -4.67 2.06
C HIS A 101 9.37 -4.00 2.34
N LYS A 102 9.62 -3.62 3.60
CA LYS A 102 10.95 -3.20 4.08
C LYS A 102 11.57 -2.07 3.26
N ILE A 103 10.78 -1.06 2.92
CA ILE A 103 11.21 0.09 2.11
C ILE A 103 10.78 1.40 2.73
N THR A 104 11.57 2.44 2.51
CA THR A 104 11.15 3.82 2.71
C THR A 104 10.81 4.46 1.36
N ILE A 105 9.67 5.14 1.28
CA ILE A 105 9.21 5.81 0.07
C ILE A 105 9.04 7.30 0.38
N TYR A 106 9.67 8.17 -0.40
CA TYR A 106 9.40 9.60 -0.46
C TYR A 106 8.65 9.89 -1.76
N GLY A 107 7.33 9.90 -1.70
CA GLY A 107 6.44 10.01 -2.86
C GLY A 107 5.06 9.45 -2.54
N ASP A 108 4.12 9.68 -3.44
CA ASP A 108 2.72 9.27 -3.26
C ASP A 108 2.50 7.80 -3.67
N LEU A 109 1.49 7.15 -3.09
CA LEU A 109 1.00 5.84 -3.50
C LEU A 109 -0.46 5.98 -3.93
N ASN A 110 -0.75 5.72 -5.20
CA ASN A 110 -2.10 5.78 -5.73
C ASN A 110 -2.52 4.43 -6.29
N PHE A 111 -3.53 3.83 -5.67
CA PHE A 111 -4.09 2.53 -6.03
C PHE A 111 -5.44 2.74 -6.71
N ILE A 112 -5.57 2.22 -7.93
CA ILE A 112 -6.75 2.41 -8.77
C ILE A 112 -7.37 1.04 -8.98
N HIS A 113 -8.45 0.75 -8.25
CA HIS A 113 -9.23 -0.49 -8.39
C HIS A 113 -8.37 -1.76 -8.16
N ASN A 114 -7.61 -1.79 -7.07
CA ASN A 114 -6.72 -2.89 -6.71
C ASN A 114 -7.30 -3.68 -5.54
N SER A 115 -7.38 -5.01 -5.67
CA SER A 115 -8.12 -5.84 -4.72
C SER A 115 -7.33 -6.18 -3.45
N ASN A 116 -6.06 -6.54 -3.56
CA ASN A 116 -5.26 -7.01 -2.42
C ASN A 116 -3.99 -6.16 -2.28
N ILE A 117 -3.90 -5.40 -1.20
CA ILE A 117 -2.75 -4.52 -0.93
C ILE A 117 -2.14 -4.93 0.41
N LEU A 118 -0.85 -5.29 0.38
CA LEU A 118 -0.07 -5.69 1.54
C LEU A 118 1.12 -4.74 1.74
N ILE A 119 1.21 -4.10 2.90
CA ILE A 119 2.26 -3.16 3.23
C ILE A 119 2.88 -3.57 4.57
N LEU A 120 4.12 -4.09 4.53
CA LEU A 120 4.80 -4.63 5.71
C LEU A 120 6.13 -3.94 5.97
N ASP A 121 6.31 -3.36 7.16
CA ASP A 121 7.56 -2.71 7.56
C ASP A 121 8.00 -1.60 6.60
N VAL A 122 7.07 -0.69 6.28
CA VAL A 122 7.26 0.40 5.29
C VAL A 122 7.17 1.76 5.97
N ILE A 123 8.00 2.70 5.53
CA ILE A 123 7.84 4.13 5.85
C ILE A 123 7.36 4.86 4.60
N LEU A 124 6.23 5.54 4.69
CA LEU A 124 5.73 6.42 3.64
C LEU A 124 5.88 7.88 4.08
N ASN A 125 6.59 8.67 3.27
CA ASN A 125 6.69 10.12 3.37
C ASN A 125 6.00 10.72 2.15
N GLY A 126 4.67 10.76 2.18
CA GLY A 126 3.84 10.97 0.98
C GLY A 126 2.35 11.05 1.31
N ALA A 127 1.51 10.95 0.30
CA ALA A 127 0.09 10.68 0.44
C ALA A 127 -0.20 9.24 -0.03
N MET A 128 -1.25 8.63 0.53
CA MET A 128 -1.77 7.36 0.06
C MET A 128 -3.23 7.52 -0.31
N ASN A 129 -3.58 7.10 -1.51
CA ASN A 129 -4.95 7.13 -1.97
C ASN A 129 -5.31 5.79 -2.60
N ILE A 130 -6.33 5.15 -2.05
CA ILE A 130 -6.94 3.96 -2.63
C ILE A 130 -8.29 4.40 -3.17
N ASN A 131 -8.41 4.49 -4.48
CA ASN A 131 -9.65 4.88 -5.12
C ASN A 131 -10.72 3.82 -4.90
N GLU A 132 -11.91 4.29 -4.53
CA GLU A 132 -13.14 3.52 -4.37
C GLU A 132 -13.38 2.62 -5.60
N ASN A 133 -13.79 1.39 -5.32
CA ASN A 133 -14.18 0.44 -6.33
C ASN A 133 -15.32 -0.40 -5.75
N SER A 134 -16.44 -0.46 -6.46
CA SER A 134 -17.74 -0.94 -5.97
C SER A 134 -17.84 -2.48 -5.75
N ILE A 135 -16.71 -3.16 -5.53
CA ILE A 135 -16.63 -4.61 -5.47
C ILE A 135 -16.34 -5.08 -4.03
N ASN A 136 -17.30 -5.82 -3.47
CA ASN A 136 -17.11 -6.60 -2.24
C ASN A 136 -15.91 -7.54 -2.40
N ASN A 137 -14.91 -7.42 -1.51
CA ASN A 137 -13.75 -8.31 -1.27
C ASN A 137 -12.36 -7.65 -1.39
N GLU A 138 -12.24 -6.33 -1.49
CA GLU A 138 -10.92 -5.68 -1.39
C GLU A 138 -10.36 -5.82 0.04
N SER A 139 -9.07 -6.15 0.14
CA SER A 139 -8.34 -6.34 1.40
C SER A 139 -7.05 -5.54 1.41
N ILE A 140 -6.92 -4.68 2.42
CA ILE A 140 -5.74 -3.86 2.66
C ILE A 140 -5.18 -4.23 4.02
N GLN A 141 -3.91 -4.62 4.05
CA GLN A 141 -3.20 -4.98 5.25
C GLN A 141 -1.97 -4.10 5.41
N MET A 142 -1.86 -3.43 6.56
CA MET A 142 -0.72 -2.64 6.96
C MET A 142 -0.20 -3.15 8.31
N ASP A 143 1.05 -3.60 8.36
CA ASP A 143 1.71 -3.99 9.60
C ASP A 143 3.08 -3.33 9.71
N ASN A 144 3.38 -2.81 10.89
CA ASN A 144 4.62 -2.06 11.16
C ASN A 144 4.83 -0.93 10.13
N PHE A 145 3.74 -0.26 9.75
CA PHE A 145 3.74 0.85 8.81
C PHE A 145 3.95 2.17 9.53
N THR A 146 4.77 3.05 8.97
CA THR A 146 4.95 4.41 9.48
C THR A 146 4.58 5.43 8.42
N TYR A 147 3.63 6.30 8.75
CA TYR A 147 3.21 7.40 7.91
C TYR A 147 3.77 8.74 8.41
N ASN A 148 4.45 9.46 7.52
CA ASN A 148 4.80 10.86 7.68
C ASN A 148 4.19 11.68 6.54
N SER A 149 3.75 12.89 6.87
CA SER A 149 3.07 13.75 5.91
C SER A 149 3.95 14.20 4.74
N SER A 150 3.34 14.29 3.56
CA SER A 150 3.97 14.92 2.38
C SER A 150 4.06 16.44 2.55
N LYS A 151 4.79 17.10 1.64
CA LYS A 151 4.84 18.57 1.59
C LYS A 151 3.62 19.19 0.89
N ASN A 152 2.78 18.37 0.28
CA ASN A 152 1.65 18.84 -0.51
C ASN A 152 0.37 18.90 0.32
N LEU A 153 -0.35 20.01 0.21
CA LEU A 153 -1.64 20.18 0.85
C LEU A 153 -2.66 19.18 0.27
N ARG A 154 -3.18 18.30 1.12
CA ARG A 154 -4.24 17.34 0.84
C ARG A 154 -5.39 17.52 1.83
N THR A 155 -6.61 17.13 1.44
CA THR A 155 -7.72 17.09 2.40
C THR A 155 -7.45 16.03 3.46
N ASN A 156 -7.29 14.79 3.01
CA ASN A 156 -6.90 13.65 3.82
C ASN A 156 -5.55 13.13 3.32
N CYS A 157 -4.71 12.68 4.23
CA CYS A 157 -3.34 12.26 3.93
C CYS A 157 -3.27 10.81 3.44
N ILE A 158 -4.04 9.96 4.11
CA ILE A 158 -4.29 8.58 3.72
C ILE A 158 -5.80 8.44 3.50
N GLN A 159 -6.20 7.96 2.34
CA GLN A 159 -7.58 7.64 2.00
C GLN A 159 -7.70 6.14 1.70
N LEU A 160 -8.51 5.44 2.47
CA LEU A 160 -8.72 3.99 2.39
C LEU A 160 -10.19 3.66 2.13
N HIS A 161 -10.42 2.60 1.36
CA HIS A 161 -11.71 1.95 1.11
C HIS A 161 -11.51 0.43 1.27
N GLY A 162 -12.57 -0.39 1.18
CA GLY A 162 -12.44 -1.85 1.28
C GLY A 162 -12.19 -2.38 2.71
N ASN A 163 -11.85 -3.66 2.87
CA ASN A 163 -11.61 -4.24 4.20
C ASN A 163 -10.18 -3.97 4.66
N VAL A 164 -10.02 -3.20 5.73
CA VAL A 164 -8.74 -2.68 6.18
C VAL A 164 -8.31 -3.30 7.50
N GLU A 165 -7.10 -3.85 7.56
CA GLU A 165 -6.44 -4.25 8.81
C GLU A 165 -5.12 -3.48 8.99
N ILE A 166 -5.00 -2.78 10.11
CA ILE A 166 -3.82 -2.00 10.50
C ILE A 166 -3.32 -2.54 11.84
N SER A 167 -2.02 -2.84 11.92
CA SER A 167 -1.40 -3.29 13.16
C SER A 167 -0.02 -2.70 13.36
N ASN A 168 0.35 -2.47 14.62
CA ASN A 168 1.70 -2.04 15.04
C ASN A 168 2.22 -0.80 14.27
N SER A 169 1.33 0.11 13.86
CA SER A 169 1.65 1.17 12.91
C SER A 169 1.64 2.55 13.57
N SER A 170 2.34 3.52 12.99
CA SER A 170 2.46 4.89 13.51
C SER A 170 2.08 5.92 12.45
N PHE A 171 1.25 6.89 12.82
CA PHE A 171 0.71 7.90 11.91
C PHE A 171 0.93 9.31 12.46
N TYR A 172 1.66 10.13 11.70
CA TYR A 172 2.01 11.49 12.09
C TYR A 172 1.35 12.52 11.15
N GLY A 173 0.51 13.36 11.74
CA GLY A 173 -0.13 14.48 11.05
C GLY A 173 0.82 15.63 10.74
N SER A 174 0.32 16.60 9.99
CA SER A 174 1.00 17.86 9.71
C SER A 174 0.02 18.91 9.16
N SER A 175 0.50 20.13 9.00
CA SER A 175 -0.24 21.23 8.36
C SER A 175 -0.54 20.99 6.88
N PHE A 176 0.08 19.97 6.27
CA PHE A 176 -0.17 19.56 4.89
C PHE A 176 -1.38 18.61 4.77
N CYS A 177 -1.88 18.07 5.89
CA CYS A 177 -3.21 17.49 5.98
C CYS A 177 -4.21 18.56 6.40
N LYS A 178 -5.38 18.68 5.75
CA LYS A 178 -6.40 19.66 6.18
C LYS A 178 -7.36 19.07 7.21
N ASP A 179 -7.80 17.84 7.02
CA ASP A 179 -8.78 17.18 7.86
C ASP A 179 -8.15 16.04 8.66
N SER A 180 -8.13 14.82 8.12
CA SER A 180 -7.64 13.65 8.87
C SER A 180 -6.31 13.08 8.34
N VAL A 181 -5.49 12.59 9.27
CA VAL A 181 -4.29 11.81 8.93
C VAL A 181 -4.70 10.53 8.21
N LEU A 182 -5.70 9.83 8.73
CA LEU A 182 -6.32 8.68 8.07
C LEU A 182 -7.81 8.91 7.89
N TYR A 183 -8.27 8.80 6.64
CA TYR A 183 -9.67 8.75 6.25
C TYR A 183 -10.01 7.36 5.76
N TYR A 184 -11.13 6.83 6.21
CA TYR A 184 -11.66 5.55 5.78
C TYR A 184 -13.15 5.69 5.47
N ASP A 185 -13.56 5.18 4.31
CA ASP A 185 -14.97 4.99 3.96
C ASP A 185 -15.24 3.51 3.71
N GLY A 186 -16.16 2.93 4.47
CA GLY A 186 -16.52 1.52 4.36
C GLY A 186 -17.68 1.23 3.42
N GLU A 187 -18.30 2.23 2.79
CA GLU A 187 -19.42 2.07 1.85
C GLU A 187 -20.61 1.25 2.39
N ASN A 188 -20.77 1.23 3.71
CA ASN A 188 -21.72 0.43 4.50
C ASN A 188 -21.55 -1.10 4.41
N LEU A 189 -20.47 -1.57 3.77
CA LEU A 189 -20.23 -3.00 3.50
C LEU A 189 -18.91 -3.50 4.08
N ASN A 190 -17.91 -2.62 4.14
CA ASN A 190 -16.56 -2.97 4.51
C ASN A 190 -16.22 -2.61 5.96
N SER A 191 -15.25 -3.34 6.50
CA SER A 191 -14.80 -3.22 7.89
C SER A 191 -13.38 -2.69 8.01
N ILE A 192 -13.12 -2.00 9.12
CA ILE A 192 -11.77 -1.57 9.51
C ILE A 192 -11.40 -2.11 10.88
N LYS A 193 -10.21 -2.68 10.99
CA LYS A 193 -9.60 -3.14 12.24
C LYS A 193 -8.25 -2.46 12.43
N ILE A 194 -8.06 -1.82 13.58
CA ILE A 194 -6.81 -1.14 13.95
C ILE A 194 -6.36 -1.68 15.31
N SER A 195 -5.09 -2.09 15.41
CA SER A 195 -4.53 -2.64 16.65
C SER A 195 -3.13 -2.12 16.94
N ASN A 196 -2.79 -1.96 18.22
CA ASN A 196 -1.43 -1.63 18.68
C ASN A 196 -0.80 -0.44 17.94
N SER A 197 -1.60 0.54 17.53
CA SER A 197 -1.13 1.62 16.64
C SER A 197 -1.11 2.97 17.34
N TYR A 198 -0.26 3.87 16.86
CA TYR A 198 -0.08 5.21 17.39
C TYR A 198 -0.49 6.26 16.36
N PHE A 199 -1.30 7.22 16.78
CA PHE A 199 -1.73 8.35 15.97
C PHE A 199 -1.40 9.65 16.67
N ASN A 200 -0.77 10.57 15.95
CA ASN A 200 -0.43 11.89 16.43
C ASN A 200 -0.90 12.95 15.44
N GLY A 201 -1.94 13.69 15.80
CA GLY A 201 -2.51 14.73 14.94
C GLY A 201 -1.74 16.05 14.90
N MET A 202 -0.63 16.17 15.65
CA MET A 202 0.23 17.35 15.73
C MET A 202 -0.50 18.67 16.06
N TYR A 203 -1.62 18.58 16.77
CA TYR A 203 -2.60 19.64 17.07
C TYR A 203 -3.17 20.32 15.81
N GLN A 204 -3.02 19.69 14.65
CA GLN A 204 -3.38 20.24 13.35
C GLN A 204 -4.47 19.44 12.66
N ASN A 205 -4.53 18.12 12.91
CA ASN A 205 -5.40 17.21 12.19
C ASN A 205 -6.26 16.35 13.11
N ASN A 206 -7.38 15.91 12.56
CA ASN A 206 -8.06 14.73 13.03
C ASN A 206 -7.12 13.53 12.87
N CYS A 207 -7.00 12.69 13.90
CA CYS A 207 -6.16 11.49 13.76
C CYS A 207 -6.81 10.50 12.78
N LEU A 208 -8.12 10.31 12.92
CA LEU A 208 -8.88 9.29 12.23
C LEU A 208 -10.27 9.85 11.89
N ASN A 209 -10.73 9.60 10.67
CA ASN A 209 -12.10 9.85 10.24
C ASN A 209 -12.63 8.56 9.62
N LEU A 210 -13.66 7.96 10.24
CA LEU A 210 -14.27 6.71 9.81
C LEU A 210 -15.71 6.99 9.36
N MET A 211 -16.01 6.63 8.12
CA MET A 211 -17.34 6.80 7.51
C MET A 211 -17.89 5.45 7.04
N ASN A 212 -19.22 5.31 7.12
CA ASN A 212 -20.00 4.21 6.54
C ASN A 212 -19.39 2.81 6.77
N SER A 213 -18.83 2.53 7.94
CA SER A 213 -18.21 1.23 8.19
C SER A 213 -19.27 0.20 8.59
N ALA A 214 -19.23 -1.00 8.00
CA ALA A 214 -20.04 -2.13 8.47
C ALA A 214 -19.61 -2.55 9.89
N SER A 215 -18.31 -2.50 10.18
CA SER A 215 -17.78 -2.61 11.54
C SER A 215 -16.42 -1.94 11.67
N SER A 216 -16.21 -1.24 12.78
CA SER A 216 -14.94 -0.60 13.13
C SER A 216 -14.45 -1.12 14.47
N ASN A 217 -13.25 -1.69 14.51
CA ASN A 217 -12.65 -2.23 15.73
C ASN A 217 -11.27 -1.61 15.95
N ILE A 218 -11.11 -0.83 17.02
CA ILE A 218 -9.85 -0.17 17.37
C ILE A 218 -9.44 -0.63 18.76
N ILE A 219 -8.33 -1.37 18.87
CA ILE A 219 -7.85 -1.94 20.14
C ILE A 219 -6.40 -1.54 20.41
N PHE A 220 -6.07 -1.37 21.69
CA PHE A 220 -4.70 -1.12 22.17
C PHE A 220 -3.96 -0.01 21.42
N SER A 221 -4.68 0.99 20.91
CA SER A 221 -4.13 2.07 20.11
C SER A 221 -4.13 3.37 20.89
N LYS A 222 -3.16 4.23 20.60
CA LYS A 222 -2.93 5.49 21.31
C LYS A 222 -3.11 6.66 20.36
N PHE A 223 -3.93 7.62 20.75
CA PHE A 223 -4.20 8.85 20.01
C PHE A 223 -3.73 10.04 20.82
N GLU A 224 -2.93 10.91 20.21
CA GLU A 224 -2.40 12.11 20.87
C GLU A 224 -2.47 13.33 19.95
N LYS A 225 -2.58 14.52 20.56
CA LYS A 225 -2.47 15.80 19.86
C LYS A 225 -3.41 15.89 18.65
N GLY A 226 -4.61 15.31 18.72
CA GLY A 226 -5.62 15.47 17.67
C GLY A 226 -6.25 16.87 17.70
N LYS A 227 -6.76 17.32 16.55
CA LYS A 227 -7.59 18.52 16.43
C LYS A 227 -8.86 18.20 15.64
N ALA A 228 -10.01 18.30 16.30
CA ALA A 228 -11.32 18.24 15.65
C ALA A 228 -11.75 19.64 15.18
N ASN A 229 -11.96 19.80 13.87
CA ASN A 229 -12.45 21.05 13.28
C ASN A 229 -13.99 21.14 13.25
N ILE A 230 -14.71 20.09 13.67
CA ILE A 230 -16.18 20.05 13.73
C ILE A 230 -16.58 19.48 15.10
N ASN A 231 -17.72 19.91 15.64
CA ASN A 231 -18.30 19.37 16.88
C ASN A 231 -18.58 17.87 16.72
N GLY A 232 -17.63 17.04 17.13
CA GLY A 232 -17.74 15.58 17.12
C GLY A 232 -16.40 15.00 17.57
N GLY A 233 -16.37 14.52 18.81
CA GLY A 233 -15.21 13.86 19.41
C GLY A 233 -15.10 12.40 19.01
#